data_AF-A0A0B5QMT1-F1
#
_entry.id   AF-A0A0B5QMT1-F1
#
_cell.length_a   1.000
_cell.length_b   1.000
_cell.length_c   1.000
_cell.angle_alpha   90.00
_cell.angle_beta   90.00
_cell.angle_gamma   90.00
#
_symmetry.space_group_name_H-M   'P 1'
#
loop_
_entity.id
_entity.type
_entity.pdbx_description
1 polymer ?
#
loop_
_entity_poly.entity_id
_entity_poly.type
_entity_poly.pdbx_seq_one_letter_code
_entity_poly.pdbx_strand_id
1 'polypeptide(L)'
;MRKRLSISIFFITVLIVCSSYYLYPRKGTLNDFLFSNYNKENIEEIEIRSTSGGEDKTIKDKIEINDILFNLSKIKLIQHYGSISNRTKGSYHIYIYDKNSISAEVIIQGKEYISIANNINNSNKEYRIIENTLDLDYINKLISQ
;
A
#
# COMPACT_ATOMS: atom_id res chain seq x y z
N MET A 1 -35.89 -30.25 -21.27
CA MET A 1 -35.08 -29.10 -21.75
C MET A 1 -35.14 -27.87 -20.84
N ARG A 2 -36.31 -27.31 -20.49
CA ARG A 2 -36.42 -26.08 -19.67
C ARG A 2 -35.66 -26.11 -18.33
N LYS A 3 -35.72 -27.21 -17.58
CA LYS A 3 -34.99 -27.37 -16.31
C LYS A 3 -33.46 -27.33 -16.48
N ARG A 4 -32.91 -27.96 -17.53
CA ARG A 4 -31.47 -27.93 -17.83
C ARG A 4 -31.02 -26.51 -18.21
N LEU A 5 -31.84 -25.81 -18.99
CA LEU A 5 -31.59 -24.41 -19.38
C LEU A 5 -31.56 -23.48 -18.15
N SER A 6 -32.52 -23.64 -17.23
CA SER A 6 -32.59 -22.87 -15.99
C SER A 6 -31.38 -23.10 -15.08
N ILE A 7 -30.89 -24.34 -14.99
CA ILE A 7 -29.68 -24.68 -14.22
C ILE A 7 -28.45 -24.04 -14.86
N SER A 8 -28.31 -24.12 -16.19
CA SER A 8 -27.20 -23.47 -16.90
C SER A 8 -27.19 -21.95 -16.71
N ILE A 9 -28.35 -21.29 -16.77
CA ILE A 9 -28.47 -19.84 -16.52
C ILE A 9 -28.02 -19.52 -15.10
N PHE A 10 -28.42 -20.30 -14.09
CA PHE A 10 -27.99 -20.09 -12.71
C PHE A 10 -26.46 -20.14 -12.55
N PHE A 11 -25.80 -21.15 -13.13
CA PHE A 11 -24.34 -21.26 -13.07
C PHE A 11 -23.63 -20.10 -13.78
N ILE A 12 -24.14 -19.65 -14.93
CA ILE A 12 -23.60 -18.50 -15.65
C ILE A 12 -23.71 -17.23 -14.79
N THR A 13 -24.87 -17.01 -14.16
CA THR A 13 -25.07 -15.85 -13.27
C THR A 13 -24.11 -15.88 -12.08
N VAL A 14 -23.94 -17.05 -11.43
CA VAL A 14 -22.97 -17.20 -10.32
C VAL A 14 -21.55 -16.91 -10.80
N LEU A 15 -21.16 -17.42 -11.97
CA LEU A 15 -19.85 -17.14 -12.58
C LEU A 15 -19.65 -15.64 -12.81
N ILE A 16 -20.63 -14.94 -13.37
CA ILE A 16 -20.55 -13.49 -13.62
C ILE A 16 -20.39 -12.71 -12.31
N VAL A 17 -21.17 -13.06 -11.27
CA VAL A 17 -21.08 -12.41 -9.96
C VAL A 17 -19.72 -12.68 -9.30
N CYS A 18 -19.23 -13.91 -9.35
CA CYS A 18 -17.90 -14.25 -8.83
C CYS A 18 -16.81 -13.50 -9.59
N SER A 19 -16.81 -13.55 -10.93
CA SER A 19 -15.82 -12.87 -11.76
C SER A 19 -15.83 -11.36 -11.55
N SER A 20 -17.00 -10.73 -11.48
CA SER A 20 -17.09 -9.29 -11.22
C SER A 20 -16.54 -8.92 -9.84
N TYR A 21 -16.78 -9.72 -8.81
CA TYR A 21 -16.18 -9.52 -7.48
C TYR A 21 -14.65 -9.63 -7.50
N TYR A 22 -14.10 -10.62 -8.22
CA TYR A 22 -12.65 -10.81 -8.32
C TYR A 22 -11.95 -9.77 -9.20
N LEU A 23 -12.64 -9.23 -10.21
CA LEU A 23 -12.09 -8.25 -11.15
C LEU A 23 -12.27 -6.81 -10.70
N TYR A 24 -13.14 -6.53 -9.72
CA TYR A 24 -13.37 -5.18 -9.25
C TYR A 24 -12.17 -4.69 -8.42
N PRO A 25 -11.50 -3.59 -8.81
CA PRO A 25 -10.33 -3.09 -8.08
C PRO A 25 -10.71 -2.71 -6.65
N ARG A 26 -10.00 -3.26 -5.68
CA ARG A 26 -10.22 -2.92 -4.27
C ARG A 26 -9.84 -1.46 -4.04
N LYS A 27 -10.75 -0.70 -3.45
CA LYS A 27 -10.52 0.66 -2.95
C LYS A 27 -10.42 0.62 -1.43
N GLY A 28 -9.58 1.48 -0.87
CA GLY A 28 -9.39 1.57 0.58
C GLY A 28 -8.34 2.61 0.91
N THR A 29 -7.92 2.62 2.17
CA THR A 29 -6.81 3.46 2.62
C THR A 29 -5.52 2.65 2.71
N LEU A 30 -4.37 3.32 2.75
CA LEU A 30 -3.09 2.66 3.06
C LEU A 30 -3.20 1.88 4.37
N ASN A 31 -3.95 2.40 5.35
CA ASN A 31 -4.17 1.70 6.61
C ASN A 31 -4.79 0.31 6.42
N ASP A 32 -5.84 0.22 5.62
CA ASP A 32 -6.59 -1.02 5.40
C ASP A 32 -5.71 -2.06 4.69
N PHE A 33 -4.86 -1.60 3.78
CA PHE A 33 -3.99 -2.47 2.99
C PHE A 33 -2.70 -2.87 3.71
N LEU A 34 -2.14 -2.00 4.54
CA LEU A 34 -0.87 -2.20 5.21
C LEU A 34 -1.03 -2.84 6.59
N PHE A 35 -1.99 -2.37 7.40
CA PHE A 35 -2.10 -2.71 8.82
C PHE A 35 -3.20 -3.71 9.15
N SER A 36 -3.91 -4.25 8.16
CA SER A 36 -4.96 -5.27 8.42
C SER A 36 -4.43 -6.53 9.09
N ASN A 37 -3.14 -6.84 8.95
CA ASN A 37 -2.51 -8.03 9.54
C ASN A 37 -1.38 -7.68 10.51
N TYR A 38 -1.31 -6.44 10.99
CA TYR A 38 -0.14 -5.94 11.68
C TYR A 38 -0.48 -5.02 12.86
N ASN A 39 0.12 -5.29 14.03
CA ASN A 39 -0.05 -4.43 15.20
C ASN A 39 0.92 -3.25 15.16
N LYS A 40 0.38 -2.04 14.98
CA LYS A 40 1.15 -0.78 14.96
C LYS A 40 1.96 -0.53 16.23
N GLU A 41 1.53 -1.08 17.36
CA GLU A 41 2.23 -0.93 18.64
C GLU A 41 3.62 -1.58 18.60
N ASN A 42 3.82 -2.60 17.77
CA ASN A 42 5.09 -3.31 17.64
C ASN A 42 6.11 -2.61 16.72
N ILE A 43 5.75 -1.49 16.09
CA ILE A 43 6.69 -0.76 15.21
C ILE A 43 7.75 -0.11 16.09
N GLU A 44 9.00 -0.53 15.92
CA GLU A 44 10.14 0.00 16.68
C GLU A 44 10.86 1.10 15.91
N GLU A 45 10.84 1.04 14.58
CA GLU A 45 11.62 1.91 13.72
C GLU A 45 10.94 2.11 12.37
N ILE A 46 11.06 3.32 11.84
CA ILE A 46 10.75 3.66 10.45
C ILE A 46 12.02 4.22 9.80
N GLU A 47 12.38 3.69 8.65
CA GLU A 47 13.45 4.23 7.82
C GLU A 47 12.87 4.78 6.52
N ILE A 48 13.26 6.00 6.14
CA ILE A 48 12.82 6.65 4.91
C ILE A 48 14.04 6.94 4.05
N ARG A 49 14.01 6.44 2.81
CA ARG A 49 15.07 6.62 1.81
C ARG A 49 14.54 7.28 0.55
N SER A 50 15.33 8.14 -0.08
CA SER A 50 14.99 8.76 -1.37
C SER A 50 15.92 8.28 -2.47
N THR A 51 15.37 7.87 -3.61
CA THR A 51 16.19 7.46 -4.76
C THR A 51 16.66 8.62 -5.64
N SER A 52 16.17 9.84 -5.40
CA SER A 52 16.60 11.06 -6.11
C SER A 52 17.83 11.74 -5.50
N GLY A 53 18.36 11.21 -4.40
CA GLY A 53 19.37 11.87 -3.57
C GLY A 53 18.75 12.58 -2.37
N GLY A 54 19.42 12.49 -1.23
CA GLY A 54 18.97 12.92 0.09
C GLY A 54 19.64 12.06 1.17
N GLU A 55 19.61 12.51 2.42
CA GLU A 55 20.03 11.67 3.54
C GLU A 55 18.91 10.68 3.88
N ASP A 56 19.28 9.42 4.09
CA ASP A 56 18.37 8.43 4.64
C ASP A 56 18.08 8.80 6.09
N LYS A 57 16.81 8.74 6.51
CA LYS A 57 16.43 9.06 7.89
C LYS A 57 15.85 7.84 8.58
N THR A 58 16.43 7.52 9.73
CA THR A 58 15.94 6.50 10.65
C THR A 58 15.27 7.15 11.85
N ILE A 59 14.04 6.74 12.13
CA ILE A 59 13.15 7.33 13.14
C ILE A 59 12.78 6.25 14.15
N LYS A 60 13.15 6.46 15.41
CA LYS A 60 12.91 5.54 16.54
C LYS A 60 12.02 6.14 17.63
N ASP A 61 11.76 7.44 17.57
CA ASP A 61 10.86 8.10 18.51
C ASP A 61 9.42 7.64 18.26
N LYS A 62 8.77 7.14 19.31
CA LYS A 62 7.45 6.52 19.16
C LYS A 62 6.36 7.54 18.81
N ILE A 63 6.49 8.80 19.25
CA ILE A 63 5.53 9.86 18.94
C ILE A 63 5.65 10.22 17.46
N GLU A 64 6.88 10.39 16.97
CA GLU A 64 7.18 10.68 15.56
C GLU A 64 6.75 9.53 14.65
N ILE A 65 7.03 8.27 15.03
CA ILE A 65 6.52 7.08 14.34
C ILE A 65 4.99 7.12 14.23
N ASN A 66 4.28 7.38 15.33
CA ASN A 66 2.83 7.40 15.33
C ASN A 66 2.26 8.50 14.43
N ASP A 67 2.89 9.69 14.39
CA ASP A 67 2.49 10.77 13.49
C ASP A 67 2.67 10.39 12.01
N ILE A 68 3.82 9.80 11.65
CA ILE A 68 4.08 9.32 10.29
C ILE A 68 3.04 8.29 9.86
N LEU A 69 2.80 7.30 10.71
CA LEU A 69 1.81 6.26 10.44
C LEU A 69 0.40 6.85 10.32
N PHE A 70 0.06 7.85 11.14
CA PHE A 70 -1.22 8.53 11.07
C PHE A 70 -1.39 9.32 9.76
N ASN A 71 -0.37 10.05 9.31
CA ASN A 71 -0.44 10.79 8.05
C ASN A 71 -0.50 9.85 6.85
N LEU A 72 0.32 8.81 6.82
CA LEU A 72 0.29 7.78 5.77
C LEU A 72 -1.03 7.00 5.76
N SER A 73 -1.64 6.75 6.92
CA SER A 73 -2.89 5.98 7.05
C SER A 73 -4.06 6.56 6.26
N LYS A 74 -4.05 7.86 6.00
CA LYS A 74 -5.14 8.59 5.32
C LYS A 74 -5.07 8.51 3.80
N ILE A 75 -3.96 8.01 3.24
CA ILE A 75 -3.78 7.95 1.79
C ILE A 75 -4.81 6.99 1.20
N LYS A 76 -5.66 7.48 0.30
CA LYS A 76 -6.66 6.69 -0.40
C LYS A 76 -6.04 6.04 -1.63
N LEU A 77 -6.34 4.76 -1.79
CA LEU A 77 -5.72 3.88 -2.76
C LEU A 77 -6.78 3.07 -3.51
N ILE A 78 -6.51 2.81 -4.79
CA ILE A 78 -7.20 1.79 -5.59
C ILE A 78 -6.18 0.79 -6.11
N GLN A 79 -6.47 -0.50 -5.97
CA GLN A 79 -5.59 -1.56 -6.44
C GLN A 79 -5.34 -1.41 -7.95
N HIS A 80 -4.07 -1.46 -8.34
CA HIS A 80 -3.64 -1.39 -9.72
C HIS A 80 -3.21 -2.79 -10.18
N TYR A 81 -3.74 -3.24 -11.31
CA TYR A 81 -3.33 -4.48 -11.96
C TYR A 81 -2.47 -4.10 -13.17
N GLY A 82 -1.17 -4.31 -13.05
CA GLY A 82 -0.13 -3.86 -13.97
C GLY A 82 1.22 -3.97 -13.29
N SER A 83 2.31 -3.57 -13.96
CA SER A 83 3.60 -3.38 -13.31
C SER A 83 4.00 -1.91 -13.38
N ILE A 84 4.35 -1.35 -12.24
CA ILE A 84 4.93 0.00 -12.14
C ILE A 84 6.45 -0.01 -11.94
N SER A 85 7.09 -1.19 -12.08
CA SER A 85 8.50 -1.46 -11.78
C SER A 85 9.54 -0.53 -12.44
N ASN A 86 9.22 0.10 -13.58
CA ASN A 86 10.13 1.03 -14.27
C ASN A 86 10.11 2.47 -13.73
N ARG A 87 9.39 2.76 -12.63
CA ARG A 87 9.17 4.12 -12.11
C ARG A 87 9.91 4.43 -10.81
N THR A 88 11.06 3.79 -10.57
CA THR A 88 11.83 3.88 -9.32
C THR A 88 12.68 5.15 -9.19
N LYS A 89 12.83 5.97 -10.24
CA LYS A 89 13.61 7.21 -10.16
C LYS A 89 12.80 8.30 -9.46
N GLY A 90 13.31 8.80 -8.32
CA GLY A 90 12.61 9.80 -7.50
C GLY A 90 11.50 9.21 -6.63
N SER A 91 11.61 7.93 -6.27
CA SER A 91 10.75 7.27 -5.30
C SER A 91 11.22 7.50 -3.87
N TYR A 92 10.27 7.40 -2.94
CA TYR A 92 10.55 7.29 -1.51
C TYR A 92 10.26 5.87 -1.06
N HIS A 93 11.20 5.27 -0.34
CA HIS A 93 11.06 3.96 0.26
C HIS A 93 10.89 4.16 1.76
N ILE A 94 9.78 3.68 2.31
CA ILE A 94 9.47 3.75 3.73
C ILE A 94 9.47 2.31 4.27
N TYR A 95 10.51 1.97 5.00
CA TYR A 95 10.68 0.67 5.65
C TYR A 95 10.13 0.72 7.07
N ILE A 96 9.30 -0.25 7.42
CA ILE A 96 8.67 -0.38 8.74
C ILE A 96 9.28 -1.60 9.42
N TYR A 97 9.88 -1.38 10.58
CA TYR A 97 10.57 -2.42 11.35
C TYR A 97 9.77 -2.87 12.57
N ASP A 98 9.69 -4.19 12.74
CA ASP A 98 9.22 -4.88 13.96
C ASP A 98 10.36 -5.80 14.42
N LYS A 99 10.77 -5.68 15.68
CA LYS A 99 11.84 -6.51 16.28
C LYS A 99 13.10 -6.57 15.43
N ASN A 100 13.59 -5.42 14.96
CA ASN A 100 14.77 -5.29 14.08
C ASN A 100 14.66 -5.99 12.70
N SER A 101 13.47 -6.31 12.23
CA SER A 101 13.24 -6.87 10.89
C SER A 101 12.24 -6.05 10.10
N ILE A 102 12.47 -5.89 8.79
CA ILE A 102 11.55 -5.18 7.90
C ILE A 102 10.26 -6.00 7.84
N SER A 103 9.18 -5.47 8.41
CA SER A 103 7.84 -6.06 8.35
C SER A 103 7.10 -5.66 7.09
N ALA A 104 7.29 -4.41 6.66
CA ALA A 104 6.72 -3.92 5.43
C ALA A 104 7.57 -2.81 4.80
N GLU A 105 7.44 -2.65 3.49
CA GLU A 105 7.99 -1.56 2.71
C GLU A 105 6.85 -0.89 1.95
N VAL A 106 6.79 0.44 2.05
CA VAL A 106 5.91 1.29 1.24
C VAL A 106 6.77 2.10 0.29
N ILE A 107 6.57 1.90 -1.02
CA ILE A 107 7.31 2.60 -2.07
C ILE A 107 6.38 3.62 -2.72
N ILE A 108 6.64 4.90 -2.50
CA ILE A 108 5.91 6.00 -3.13
C ILE A 108 6.61 6.35 -4.46
N GLN A 109 5.91 6.21 -5.57
CA GLN A 109 6.44 6.43 -6.92
C GLN A 109 5.79 7.67 -7.55
N GLY A 110 6.45 8.81 -7.38
CA GLY A 110 5.90 10.11 -7.74
C GLY A 110 4.64 10.44 -6.92
N LYS A 111 3.67 11.14 -7.54
CA LYS A 111 2.38 11.49 -6.92
C LYS A 111 1.26 10.49 -7.22
N GLU A 112 1.55 9.45 -8.00
CA GLU A 112 0.52 8.66 -8.68
C GLU A 112 0.35 7.26 -8.09
N TYR A 113 1.44 6.63 -7.64
CA TYR A 113 1.43 5.20 -7.30
C TYR A 113 2.14 4.90 -5.99
N ILE A 114 1.66 3.84 -5.33
CA ILE A 114 2.28 3.23 -4.16
C ILE A 114 2.38 1.72 -4.36
N SER A 115 3.55 1.14 -4.08
CA SER A 115 3.71 -0.30 -3.87
C SER A 115 3.78 -0.59 -2.37
N ILE A 116 3.15 -1.69 -1.96
CA ILE A 116 3.24 -2.20 -0.59
C ILE A 116 3.78 -3.62 -0.68
N ALA A 117 4.99 -3.82 -0.16
CA ALA A 117 5.54 -5.14 0.12
C ALA A 117 5.35 -5.44 1.60
N ASN A 118 4.64 -6.52 1.92
CA ASN A 118 4.41 -6.97 3.28
C ASN A 118 5.10 -8.32 3.47
N ASN A 119 6.12 -8.33 4.32
CA ASN A 119 6.96 -9.51 4.54
C ASN A 119 6.29 -10.55 5.43
N ILE A 120 5.29 -10.16 6.23
CA ILE A 120 4.58 -11.07 7.15
C ILE A 120 3.71 -12.06 6.39
N ASN A 121 3.02 -11.61 5.33
CA ASN A 121 2.17 -12.45 4.50
C ASN A 121 2.74 -12.68 3.09
N ASN A 122 4.01 -12.31 2.86
CA ASN A 122 4.71 -12.42 1.59
C ASN A 122 3.89 -11.87 0.40
N SER A 123 3.28 -10.69 0.58
CA SER A 123 2.48 -10.06 -0.48
C SER A 123 3.16 -8.81 -1.00
N ASN A 124 3.08 -8.63 -2.32
CA ASN A 124 3.47 -7.38 -2.98
C ASN A 124 2.30 -6.92 -3.85
N LYS A 125 1.81 -5.71 -3.60
CA LYS A 125 0.65 -5.15 -4.30
C LYS A 125 0.90 -3.71 -4.68
N GLU A 126 0.41 -3.36 -5.86
CA GLU A 126 0.52 -2.03 -6.43
C GLU A 126 -0.83 -1.32 -6.38
N TYR A 127 -0.78 -0.02 -6.12
CA TYR A 127 -1.96 0.82 -5.96
C TYR A 127 -1.75 2.16 -6.65
N ARG A 128 -2.84 2.73 -7.18
CA ARG A 128 -2.89 4.13 -7.61
C ARG A 128 -3.45 4.98 -6.49
N ILE A 129 -2.82 6.13 -6.25
CA ILE A 129 -3.31 7.15 -5.31
C ILE A 129 -4.52 7.83 -5.92
N ILE A 130 -5.58 7.99 -5.13
CA ILE A 130 -6.81 8.66 -5.54
C ILE A 130 -7.06 9.87 -4.65
N GLU A 131 -7.85 10.82 -5.17
CA GLU A 131 -8.31 11.99 -4.41
C GLU A 131 -7.17 12.90 -3.88
N ASN A 132 -5.97 12.82 -4.47
CA ASN A 132 -4.82 13.66 -4.12
C ASN A 132 -4.49 13.69 -2.61
N THR A 133 -4.67 12.56 -1.92
CA THR A 133 -4.49 12.45 -0.46
C THR A 133 -3.03 12.31 -0.02
N LEU A 134 -2.08 12.25 -0.95
CA LEU A 134 -0.66 12.16 -0.64
C LEU A 134 -0.06 13.57 -0.48
N ASP A 135 0.47 13.86 0.69
CA ASP A 135 1.28 15.06 0.95
C ASP A 135 2.77 14.74 0.77
N LEU A 136 3.31 15.03 -0.41
CA LEU A 136 4.75 14.85 -0.67
C LEU A 136 5.62 15.87 0.07
N ASP A 137 5.10 17.04 0.43
CA ASP A 137 5.88 18.05 1.14
C ASP A 137 6.13 17.59 2.58
N TYR A 138 5.16 16.90 3.20
CA TYR A 138 5.36 16.21 4.47
C TYR A 138 6.47 15.15 4.37
N ILE A 139 6.44 14.27 3.36
CA ILE A 139 7.47 13.23 3.17
C ILE A 139 8.86 13.85 2.96
N ASN A 140 8.94 14.90 2.15
CA ASN A 140 10.19 15.62 1.93
C ASN A 140 10.76 16.22 3.23
N LYS A 141 9.90 16.84 4.05
CA LYS A 141 10.32 17.40 5.34
C LYS A 141 10.88 16.37 6.29
N LEU A 142 10.41 15.11 6.22
CA LEU A 142 10.95 14.06 7.06
C LEU A 142 12.43 13.84 6.76
N ILE A 143 12.83 13.78 5.49
CA ILE A 143 14.21 13.44 5.08
C ILE A 143 15.14 14.65 4.85
N SER A 144 14.62 15.88 4.89
CA SER A 144 15.39 17.10 4.61
C SER A 144 15.81 17.88 5.86
N GLN A 145 15.84 17.24 7.03
CA GLN A 145 16.18 17.85 8.33
C GLN A 145 17.51 17.37 8.85
#